data_AF-A0A947LXS4-F1
#
_entry.id   AF-A0A947LXS4-F1
#
_cell.length_a   1.000
_cell.length_b   1.000
_cell.length_c   1.000
_cell.angle_alpha   90.00
_cell.angle_beta   90.00
_cell.angle_gamma   90.00
#
_symmetry.space_group_name_H-M   'P 1'
#
loop_
_entity.id
_entity.type
_entity.pdbx_description
1 polymer ?
#
loop_
_entity_poly.entity_id
_entity_poly.type
_entity_poly.pdbx_seq_one_letter_code
_entity_poly.pdbx_strand_id
1 'polypeptide(L)'
;MTDAAASASPPPAHSFRPANADALWKQLSSPHPTVGKARHLGEALVHAGLLSPPALTEGLKTQQVERGNGQHRLIGQILVDRGELTQEQLRQVIAAWLGDYTVHPGDITPDAAALALIPRSVAERESVLPLMARDDALVLLMADPLDRVLLDELRFLTQRRLIPLQAAPGTLMPAIDQAYRTHPAGPQSPAPIAPSTRATSQELATHLSSAAPGAASAEQTDVISESDNTLVRLINSVIDEAINHRASDIHIETEPAPQNVRIRLRIDGDLTPYLELPARYRFAMVARIKIMAAMDISEHRKPQDGKIDFARFGGPPVELRVVTVPTSRGLEDVVLRLLAGAKPLPLENIGLSQPNLIAMRAVVRKSYGLVLVCGPTGCGKTTTLHSVVRDINTAGRKIWTAEDPIEITQSGLRQVQVNPRIGWTFAAAMRTFLRADPDVIMIGEMRDEETARIAIEASLTGHLVLSTLHTNSAPESIARLLEIGLDPFNFSDSLLAILAQRLVRRLCTTCREPHVADDDQLISLASQYLDSGTY
;
A
#
# COMPACT_ATOMS: atom_id res chain seq x y z
N MET A 1 0.81 -45.23 64.07
CA MET A 1 2.06 -44.76 63.43
C MET A 1 1.66 -43.72 62.41
N THR A 2 1.73 -42.46 62.82
CA THR A 2 1.59 -41.29 61.97
C THR A 2 2.91 -41.07 61.27
N ASP A 3 2.93 -41.10 59.94
CA ASP A 3 4.13 -40.69 59.20
C ASP A 3 3.79 -39.73 58.05
N ALA A 4 4.50 -38.61 58.11
CA ALA A 4 4.81 -37.60 57.11
C ALA A 4 3.77 -37.25 56.02
N ALA A 5 3.03 -36.16 56.27
CA ALA A 5 2.52 -35.31 55.19
C ALA A 5 3.71 -34.63 54.49
N ALA A 6 4.14 -35.17 53.35
CA ALA A 6 5.04 -34.47 52.45
C ALA A 6 4.33 -33.24 51.88
N SER A 7 4.73 -32.05 52.33
CA SER A 7 4.33 -30.79 51.73
C SER A 7 4.92 -30.72 50.32
N ALA A 8 4.15 -31.16 49.32
CA ALA A 8 4.44 -30.86 47.94
C ALA A 8 4.35 -29.33 47.78
N SER A 9 5.51 -28.69 47.63
CA SER A 9 5.58 -27.27 47.31
C SER A 9 4.77 -27.01 46.02
N PRO A 10 3.98 -25.93 45.94
CA PRO A 10 3.30 -25.60 44.70
C PRO A 10 4.37 -25.47 43.60
N PRO A 11 4.10 -25.96 42.36
CA PRO A 11 5.02 -25.72 41.25
C PRO A 11 5.24 -24.20 41.16
N PRO A 12 6.47 -23.75 40.83
CA PRO A 12 6.75 -22.34 40.74
C PRO A 12 5.73 -21.73 39.78
N ALA A 13 4.98 -20.72 40.24
CA ALA A 13 4.21 -19.90 39.34
C ALA A 13 5.18 -19.49 38.22
N HIS A 14 4.91 -19.92 36.98
CA HIS A 14 5.67 -19.46 35.83
C HIS A 14 5.26 -18.01 35.59
N SER A 15 5.63 -17.12 36.52
CA SER A 15 5.60 -15.70 36.31
C SER A 15 6.65 -15.44 35.24
N PHE A 16 6.21 -15.16 34.03
CA PHE A 16 7.07 -14.69 32.95
C PHE A 16 7.50 -13.25 33.27
N ARG A 17 8.33 -13.12 34.32
CA ARG A 17 8.96 -11.90 34.82
C ARG A 17 10.46 -12.03 34.60
N PRO A 18 10.93 -11.88 33.36
CA PRO A 18 12.37 -11.92 33.11
C PRO A 18 13.03 -10.74 33.85
N ALA A 19 14.10 -11.01 34.58
CA ALA A 19 14.80 -9.98 35.36
C ALA A 19 15.52 -8.93 34.47
N ASN A 20 15.79 -9.28 33.21
CA ASN A 20 16.42 -8.42 32.21
C ASN A 20 16.22 -9.00 30.79
N ALA A 21 16.68 -8.26 29.78
CA ALA A 21 16.62 -8.64 28.37
C ALA A 21 17.31 -9.99 28.06
N ASP A 22 18.44 -10.29 28.70
CA ASP A 22 19.15 -11.57 28.53
C ASP A 22 18.36 -12.77 29.06
N ALA A 23 17.71 -12.62 30.20
CA ALA A 23 16.85 -13.64 30.79
C ALA A 23 15.62 -13.90 29.91
N LEU A 24 15.03 -12.83 29.36
CA LEU A 24 13.93 -12.94 28.39
C LEU A 24 14.39 -13.69 27.12
N TRP A 25 15.52 -13.29 26.54
CA TRP A 25 16.06 -13.95 25.35
C TRP A 25 16.32 -15.44 25.60
N LYS A 26 16.93 -15.79 26.74
CA LYS A 26 17.19 -17.19 27.12
C LYS A 26 15.90 -17.98 27.31
N GLN A 27 14.82 -17.38 27.84
CA GLN A 27 13.52 -18.03 27.96
C GLN A 27 12.83 -18.23 26.61
N LEU A 28 12.98 -17.29 25.67
CA LEU A 28 12.43 -17.40 24.31
C LEU A 28 13.22 -18.38 23.43
N SER A 29 14.52 -18.53 23.67
CA SER A 29 15.43 -19.41 22.92
C SER A 29 15.65 -20.78 23.56
N SER A 30 15.21 -20.97 24.81
CA SER A 30 15.11 -22.31 25.43
C SER A 30 13.75 -22.91 25.04
N PRO A 31 13.71 -24.16 24.55
CA PRO A 31 12.46 -24.74 24.10
C PRO A 31 11.51 -24.86 25.30
N HIS A 32 10.32 -24.27 25.23
CA HIS A 32 9.18 -24.66 26.06
C HIS A 32 8.28 -25.54 25.19
N PRO A 33 8.60 -26.84 25.00
CA PRO A 33 8.21 -27.58 23.81
C PRO A 33 7.04 -28.54 24.03
N THR A 34 6.41 -28.56 25.21
CA THR A 34 5.47 -29.63 25.59
C THR A 34 4.02 -29.20 25.65
N VAL A 35 3.71 -27.96 26.09
CA VAL A 35 2.32 -27.50 26.22
C VAL A 35 1.74 -27.07 24.86
N GLY A 36 2.45 -26.23 24.09
CA GLY A 36 1.98 -25.73 22.78
C GLY A 36 1.88 -26.77 21.65
N LYS A 37 2.35 -28.02 21.85
CA LYS A 37 2.18 -29.14 20.90
C LYS A 37 0.88 -29.92 21.09
N ALA A 38 0.16 -29.71 22.19
CA ALA A 38 -1.09 -30.40 22.48
C ALA A 38 -2.20 -29.93 21.53
N ARG A 39 -3.00 -30.85 20.98
CA ARG A 39 -4.13 -30.50 20.09
C ARG A 39 -5.39 -30.13 20.89
N HIS A 40 -5.48 -30.60 22.13
CA HIS A 40 -6.61 -30.36 23.02
C HIS A 40 -6.17 -29.90 24.41
N LEU A 41 -7.01 -29.08 25.08
CA LEU A 41 -6.75 -28.56 26.42
C LEU A 41 -6.46 -29.67 27.45
N GLY A 42 -7.13 -30.82 27.34
CA GLY A 42 -6.88 -31.98 28.20
C GLY A 42 -5.45 -32.52 28.09
N GLU A 43 -4.91 -32.60 26.86
CA GLU A 43 -3.53 -33.01 26.60
C GLU A 43 -2.54 -31.96 27.13
N ALA A 44 -2.86 -30.67 26.97
CA ALA A 44 -2.06 -29.58 27.49
C ALA A 44 -1.93 -29.62 29.02
N LEU A 45 -3.03 -29.95 29.72
CA LEU A 45 -3.07 -30.12 31.18
C LEU A 45 -2.23 -31.32 31.65
N VAL A 46 -2.24 -32.43 30.89
CA VAL A 46 -1.41 -33.61 31.17
C VAL A 46 0.06 -33.33 30.88
N HIS A 47 0.38 -32.67 29.77
CA HIS A 47 1.75 -32.29 29.40
C HIS A 47 2.35 -31.27 30.38
N ALA A 48 1.53 -30.42 31.00
CA ALA A 48 1.94 -29.50 32.06
C ALA A 48 2.15 -30.19 33.42
N GLY A 49 1.86 -31.50 33.54
CA GLY A 49 1.98 -32.25 34.79
C GLY A 49 0.94 -31.90 35.85
N LEU A 50 -0.09 -31.12 35.49
CA LEU A 50 -1.13 -30.65 36.40
C LEU A 50 -2.34 -31.59 36.45
N LEU A 51 -2.44 -32.53 35.51
CA LEU A 51 -3.51 -33.52 35.45
C LEU A 51 -2.94 -34.91 35.12
N SER A 52 -3.41 -35.94 35.81
CA SER A 52 -3.02 -37.32 35.49
C SER A 52 -3.83 -37.87 34.30
N PRO A 53 -3.27 -38.73 33.43
CA PRO A 53 -4.03 -39.35 32.34
C PRO A 53 -5.32 -40.09 32.76
N PRO A 54 -5.38 -40.79 33.92
CA PRO A 54 -6.61 -41.38 34.43
C PRO A 54 -7.67 -40.34 34.77
N ALA A 55 -7.27 -39.22 35.40
CA ALA A 55 -8.16 -38.13 35.77
C ALA A 55 -8.79 -37.46 34.53
N LEU A 56 -7.99 -37.22 33.49
CA LEU A 56 -8.50 -36.72 32.21
C LEU A 56 -9.51 -37.67 31.57
N THR A 57 -9.25 -38.98 31.61
CA THR A 57 -10.13 -39.99 31.03
C THR A 57 -11.48 -40.01 31.74
N GLU A 58 -11.50 -39.92 33.07
CA GLU A 58 -12.73 -39.83 33.86
C GLU A 58 -13.48 -38.50 33.63
N GLY A 59 -12.77 -37.37 33.51
CA GLY A 59 -13.38 -36.09 33.16
C GLY A 59 -14.07 -36.10 31.79
N LEU A 60 -13.45 -36.74 30.79
CA LEU A 60 -14.02 -36.90 29.45
C LEU A 60 -15.26 -37.81 29.44
N LYS A 61 -15.27 -38.89 30.25
CA LYS A 61 -16.47 -39.73 30.43
C LYS A 61 -17.62 -38.93 31.03
N THR A 62 -17.36 -38.13 32.07
CA THR A 62 -18.38 -37.25 32.66
C THR A 62 -18.91 -36.26 31.62
N GLN A 63 -18.02 -35.64 30.85
CA GLN A 63 -18.41 -34.72 29.77
C GLN A 63 -19.29 -35.40 28.72
N GLN A 64 -18.99 -36.66 28.36
CA GLN A 64 -19.76 -37.42 27.39
C GLN A 64 -21.16 -37.81 27.90
N VAL A 65 -21.28 -38.18 29.18
CA VAL A 65 -22.57 -38.48 29.83
C VAL A 65 -23.42 -37.21 29.96
N GLU A 66 -22.84 -36.11 30.42
CA GLU A 66 -23.54 -34.81 30.53
C GLU A 66 -24.02 -34.32 29.16
N ARG A 67 -23.20 -34.47 28.11
CA ARG A 67 -23.58 -34.14 26.74
C ARG A 67 -24.73 -35.02 26.22
N GLY A 68 -24.76 -36.30 26.60
CA GLY A 68 -25.88 -37.21 26.30
C GLY A 68 -27.19 -36.80 26.98
N ASN A 69 -27.11 -36.07 28.09
CA ASN A 69 -28.25 -35.55 28.86
C ASN A 69 -28.61 -34.09 28.49
N GLY A 70 -28.03 -33.54 27.41
CA GLY A 70 -28.29 -32.19 26.92
C GLY A 70 -27.53 -31.06 27.64
N GLN A 71 -26.58 -31.39 28.52
CA GLN A 71 -25.73 -30.41 29.20
C GLN A 71 -24.39 -30.25 28.48
N HIS A 72 -24.09 -29.04 28.03
CA HIS A 72 -22.84 -28.72 27.33
C HIS A 72 -21.87 -27.98 28.25
N ARG A 73 -20.98 -28.72 28.91
CA ARG A 73 -19.95 -28.16 29.80
C ARG A 73 -18.55 -28.34 29.23
N LEU A 74 -17.69 -27.37 29.48
CA LEU A 74 -16.28 -27.41 29.07
C LEU A 74 -15.49 -28.34 30.00
N ILE A 75 -14.56 -29.12 29.44
CA ILE A 75 -13.77 -30.10 30.21
C ILE A 75 -13.03 -29.45 31.39
N GLY A 76 -12.50 -28.23 31.20
CA GLY A 76 -11.84 -27.48 32.27
C GLY A 76 -12.75 -27.17 33.46
N GLN A 77 -14.04 -26.88 33.23
CA GLN A 77 -15.00 -26.62 34.31
C GLN A 77 -15.33 -27.91 35.08
N ILE A 78 -15.48 -29.04 34.37
CA ILE A 78 -15.74 -30.35 34.98
C ILE A 78 -14.57 -30.75 35.90
N LEU A 79 -13.33 -30.54 35.44
CA LEU A 79 -12.14 -30.86 36.22
C LEU A 79 -11.95 -29.95 37.43
N VAL A 80 -12.37 -28.67 37.34
CA VAL A 80 -12.36 -27.75 38.48
C VAL A 80 -13.40 -28.12 39.53
N ASP A 81 -14.63 -28.43 39.12
CA ASP A 81 -15.71 -28.79 40.04
C ASP A 81 -15.44 -30.13 40.75
N ARG A 82 -14.73 -31.04 40.09
CA ARG A 82 -14.26 -32.31 40.68
C ARG A 82 -13.07 -32.13 41.64
N GLY A 83 -12.55 -30.93 41.77
CA GLY A 83 -11.38 -30.62 42.62
C GLY A 83 -10.06 -31.17 42.07
N GLU A 84 -10.03 -31.62 40.82
CA GLU A 84 -8.82 -32.15 40.17
C GLU A 84 -7.91 -31.02 39.68
N LEU A 85 -8.46 -29.83 39.46
CA LEU A 85 -7.74 -28.61 39.09
C LEU A 85 -8.31 -27.41 39.84
N THR A 86 -7.47 -26.42 40.12
CA THR A 86 -7.96 -25.09 40.54
C THR A 86 -8.21 -24.18 39.34
N GLN A 87 -9.07 -23.16 39.50
CA GLN A 87 -9.27 -22.15 38.44
C GLN A 87 -7.96 -21.49 37.99
N GLU A 88 -7.04 -21.21 38.93
CA GLU A 88 -5.78 -20.54 38.60
C GLU A 88 -4.83 -21.46 37.82
N GLN A 89 -4.75 -22.75 38.16
CA GLN A 89 -3.98 -23.74 37.38
C GLN A 89 -4.53 -23.91 35.96
N LEU A 90 -5.86 -23.96 35.81
CA LEU A 90 -6.51 -24.04 34.50
C LEU A 90 -6.18 -22.80 33.65
N ARG A 91 -6.24 -21.60 34.24
CA ARG A 91 -5.91 -20.34 33.56
C ARG A 91 -4.47 -20.30 33.08
N GLN A 92 -3.52 -20.74 33.91
CA GLN A 92 -2.09 -20.78 33.56
C GLN A 92 -1.80 -21.73 32.40
N VAL A 93 -2.43 -22.91 32.37
CA VAL A 93 -2.25 -23.86 31.27
C VAL A 93 -2.88 -23.35 29.98
N ILE A 94 -4.05 -22.71 30.04
CA ILE A 94 -4.66 -22.10 28.85
C ILE A 94 -3.74 -21.03 28.26
N ALA A 95 -3.19 -20.14 29.09
CA ALA A 95 -2.26 -19.10 28.63
C ALA A 95 -0.98 -19.71 28.01
N ALA A 96 -0.37 -20.71 28.67
CA ALA A 96 0.81 -21.40 28.14
C ALA A 96 0.51 -22.24 26.89
N TRP A 97 -0.71 -22.79 26.77
CA TRP A 97 -1.15 -23.60 25.62
C TRP A 97 -1.44 -22.74 24.39
N LEU A 98 -1.98 -21.55 24.57
CA LEU A 98 -2.24 -20.58 23.50
C LEU A 98 -0.99 -19.77 23.10
N GLY A 99 0.11 -19.88 23.86
CA GLY A 99 1.33 -19.12 23.60
C GLY A 99 1.28 -17.66 24.06
N ASP A 100 0.31 -17.31 24.91
CA ASP A 100 0.08 -15.96 25.42
C ASP A 100 1.02 -15.67 26.61
N TYR A 101 2.30 -15.44 26.29
CA TYR A 101 3.25 -14.88 27.26
C TYR A 101 2.89 -13.42 27.50
N THR A 102 2.05 -13.15 28.50
CA THR A 102 1.77 -11.78 28.93
C THR A 102 2.96 -11.21 29.70
N VAL A 103 3.53 -10.14 29.19
CA VAL A 103 4.66 -9.42 29.79
C VAL A 103 4.18 -8.06 30.28
N HIS A 104 4.55 -7.69 31.50
CA HIS A 104 4.37 -6.33 31.97
C HIS A 104 5.54 -5.47 31.46
N PRO A 105 5.31 -4.38 30.70
CA PRO A 105 6.37 -3.54 30.16
C PRO A 105 7.34 -2.98 31.21
N GLY A 106 6.86 -2.75 32.44
CA GLY A 106 7.69 -2.26 33.55
C GLY A 106 8.73 -3.25 34.07
N ASP A 107 8.63 -4.53 33.70
CA ASP A 107 9.58 -5.57 34.14
C ASP A 107 10.84 -5.59 33.25
N ILE A 108 10.82 -4.93 32.09
CA ILE A 108 11.87 -4.99 31.08
C ILE A 108 12.21 -3.58 30.60
N THR A 109 13.47 -3.19 30.71
CA THR A 109 13.94 -1.94 30.11
C THR A 109 14.23 -2.17 28.62
N PRO A 110 13.59 -1.44 27.69
CA PRO A 110 13.85 -1.58 26.26
C PRO A 110 15.25 -1.15 25.85
N ASP A 111 15.86 -1.86 24.92
CA ASP A 111 17.14 -1.51 24.33
C ASP A 111 16.99 -0.31 23.37
N ALA A 112 17.91 0.67 23.45
CA ALA A 112 17.91 1.84 22.57
C ALA A 112 17.98 1.46 21.08
N ALA A 113 18.70 0.38 20.74
CA ALA A 113 18.79 -0.14 19.37
C ALA A 113 17.45 -0.70 18.86
N ALA A 114 16.61 -1.26 19.74
CA ALA A 114 15.28 -1.75 19.39
C ALA A 114 14.29 -0.59 19.20
N LEU A 115 14.33 0.39 20.11
CA LEU A 115 13.50 1.61 20.01
C LEU A 115 13.78 2.40 18.73
N ALA A 116 15.01 2.38 18.21
CA ALA A 116 15.38 3.04 16.97
C ALA A 116 14.77 2.40 15.70
N LEU A 117 14.35 1.13 15.76
CA LEU A 117 13.80 0.41 14.61
C LEU A 117 12.34 0.74 14.32
N ILE A 118 11.60 1.23 15.32
CA ILE A 118 10.19 1.61 15.19
C ILE A 118 10.06 3.08 15.60
N PRO A 119 9.67 4.00 14.70
CA PRO A 119 9.47 5.40 15.06
C PRO A 119 8.40 5.56 16.14
N ARG A 120 8.60 6.52 17.05
CA ARG A 120 7.67 6.81 18.16
C ARG A 120 6.21 6.94 17.69
N SER A 121 5.98 7.65 16.58
CA SER A 121 4.63 7.85 16.03
C SER A 121 3.96 6.55 15.59
N VAL A 122 4.74 5.57 15.13
CA VAL A 122 4.25 4.23 14.77
C VAL A 122 4.01 3.41 16.04
N ALA A 123 4.95 3.42 16.98
CA ALA A 123 4.82 2.74 18.27
C ALA A 123 3.56 3.18 19.05
N GLU A 124 3.28 4.48 19.09
CA GLU A 124 2.08 5.05 19.73
C GLU A 124 0.80 4.71 18.96
N ARG A 125 0.81 4.87 17.63
CA ARG A 125 -0.39 4.64 16.81
C ARG A 125 -0.81 3.17 16.82
N GLU A 126 0.14 2.27 16.63
CA GLU A 126 -0.11 0.82 16.53
C GLU A 126 -0.07 0.12 17.89
N SER A 127 0.20 0.85 18.98
CA SER A 127 0.34 0.29 20.33
C SER A 127 1.35 -0.87 20.36
N VAL A 128 2.60 -0.55 20.02
CA VAL A 128 3.72 -1.51 19.95
C VAL A 128 4.93 -0.95 20.68
N LEU A 129 5.54 -1.75 21.55
CA LEU A 129 6.79 -1.40 22.24
C LEU A 129 7.91 -2.37 21.84
N PRO A 130 8.92 -1.94 21.06
CA PRO A 130 10.12 -2.74 20.82
C PRO A 130 10.87 -2.95 22.14
N LEU A 131 11.30 -4.19 22.43
CA LEU A 131 12.04 -4.51 23.65
C LEU A 131 13.52 -4.71 23.39
N MET A 132 13.88 -5.55 22.41
CA MET A 132 15.28 -5.84 22.08
C MET A 132 15.42 -6.29 20.63
N ALA A 133 16.57 -6.01 20.04
CA ALA A 133 16.94 -6.46 18.71
C ALA A 133 18.23 -7.29 18.80
N ARG A 134 18.16 -8.57 18.42
CA ARG A 134 19.32 -9.48 18.39
C ARG A 134 19.31 -10.27 17.09
N ASP A 135 20.47 -10.40 16.48
CA ASP A 135 20.65 -11.06 15.17
C ASP A 135 19.68 -10.50 14.12
N ASP A 136 18.83 -11.35 13.54
CA ASP A 136 17.77 -11.03 12.59
C ASP A 136 16.40 -10.78 13.25
N ALA A 137 16.30 -10.92 14.58
CA ALA A 137 15.05 -10.90 15.31
C ALA A 137 14.81 -9.57 16.08
N LEU A 138 13.55 -9.17 16.15
CA LEU A 138 13.05 -8.07 16.99
C LEU A 138 11.96 -8.63 17.91
N VAL A 139 12.20 -8.52 19.21
CA VAL A 139 11.21 -8.84 20.24
C VAL A 139 10.43 -7.58 20.56
N LEU A 140 9.10 -7.65 20.54
CA LEU A 140 8.23 -6.51 20.79
C LEU A 140 6.99 -6.90 21.60
N LEU A 141 6.43 -5.93 22.31
CA LEU A 141 5.14 -6.04 22.97
C LEU A 141 4.05 -5.40 22.14
N MET A 142 2.90 -6.06 22.08
CA MET A 142 1.71 -5.57 21.40
C MET A 142 0.44 -5.99 22.15
N ALA A 143 -0.68 -5.31 21.87
CA ALA A 143 -1.96 -5.64 22.50
C ALA A 143 -2.46 -7.03 22.10
N ASP A 144 -2.31 -7.39 20.82
CA ASP A 144 -2.74 -8.66 20.25
C ASP A 144 -1.62 -9.30 19.38
N PRO A 145 -0.87 -10.29 19.89
CA PRO A 145 0.14 -11.03 19.13
C PRO A 145 -0.39 -11.80 17.91
N LEU A 146 -1.70 -11.92 17.74
CA LEU A 146 -2.34 -12.62 16.62
C LEU A 146 -2.70 -11.68 15.47
N ASP A 147 -2.48 -10.37 15.60
CA ASP A 147 -2.71 -9.39 14.52
C ASP A 147 -1.66 -9.57 13.40
N ARG A 148 -2.00 -10.41 12.43
CA ARG A 148 -1.13 -10.72 11.29
C ARG A 148 -0.85 -9.52 10.40
N VAL A 149 -1.80 -8.58 10.29
CA VAL A 149 -1.66 -7.39 9.44
C VAL A 149 -0.60 -6.48 10.03
N LEU A 150 -0.72 -6.16 11.32
CA LEU A 150 0.25 -5.34 12.02
C LEU A 150 1.63 -6.00 12.07
N LEU A 151 1.70 -7.33 12.30
CA LEU A 151 2.96 -8.05 12.26
C LEU A 151 3.66 -7.98 10.90
N ASP A 152 2.91 -8.04 9.80
CA ASP A 152 3.47 -7.90 8.46
C ASP A 152 3.95 -6.47 8.18
N GLU A 153 3.23 -5.46 8.67
CA GLU A 153 3.66 -4.05 8.60
C GLU A 153 4.93 -3.79 9.43
N LEU A 154 5.05 -4.38 10.60
CA LEU A 154 6.22 -4.23 11.46
C LEU A 154 7.43 -5.03 10.95
N ARG A 155 7.23 -6.24 10.40
CA ARG A 155 8.29 -7.02 9.73
C ARG A 155 8.86 -6.22 8.59
N PHE A 156 7.97 -5.57 7.85
CA PHE A 156 8.33 -4.67 6.80
C PHE A 156 9.17 -3.49 7.30
N LEU A 157 8.66 -2.74 8.27
CA LEU A 157 9.30 -1.53 8.76
C LEU A 157 10.71 -1.81 9.29
N THR A 158 10.84 -2.94 10.01
CA THR A 158 12.05 -3.27 10.76
C THR A 158 13.00 -4.17 9.97
N GLN A 159 12.55 -4.78 8.87
CA GLN A 159 13.28 -5.76 8.06
C GLN A 159 13.83 -6.93 8.89
N ARG A 160 13.10 -7.32 9.95
CA ARG A 160 13.51 -8.32 10.93
C ARG A 160 12.41 -9.35 11.17
N ARG A 161 12.82 -10.55 11.61
CA ARG A 161 11.95 -11.58 12.14
C ARG A 161 11.31 -11.07 13.43
N LEU A 162 9.99 -11.04 13.52
CA LEU A 162 9.32 -10.57 14.74
C LEU A 162 9.04 -11.71 15.71
N ILE A 163 9.28 -11.45 16.99
CA ILE A 163 8.85 -12.28 18.11
C ILE A 163 7.87 -11.43 18.92
N PRO A 164 6.56 -11.49 18.62
CA PRO A 164 5.57 -10.72 19.34
C PRO A 164 5.24 -11.35 20.70
N LEU A 165 5.09 -10.50 21.69
CA LEU A 165 4.69 -10.86 23.05
C LEU A 165 3.46 -10.02 23.43
N GLN A 166 2.56 -10.60 24.23
CA GLN A 166 1.37 -9.89 24.66
C GLN A 166 1.70 -8.91 25.78
N ALA A 167 1.26 -7.67 25.66
CA ALA A 167 1.38 -6.70 26.73
C ALA A 167 0.30 -6.93 27.81
N ALA A 168 0.64 -6.74 29.08
CA ALA A 168 -0.35 -6.69 30.14
C ALA A 168 -1.41 -5.59 29.85
N PRO A 169 -2.71 -5.87 30.00
CA PRO A 169 -3.77 -4.92 29.63
C PRO A 169 -3.60 -3.55 30.29
N GLY A 170 -3.71 -2.47 29.51
CA GLY A 170 -3.63 -1.09 30.01
C GLY A 170 -2.22 -0.58 30.36
N THR A 171 -1.18 -1.39 30.18
CA THR A 171 0.19 -1.03 30.61
C THR A 171 1.07 -0.49 29.48
N LEU A 172 0.66 -0.68 28.23
CA LEU A 172 1.52 -0.48 27.06
C LEU A 172 1.74 1.00 26.70
N MET A 173 0.67 1.81 26.65
CA MET A 173 0.76 3.22 26.25
C MET A 173 1.62 4.07 27.21
N PRO A 174 1.49 3.96 28.55
CA PRO A 174 2.38 4.66 29.47
C PRO A 174 3.84 4.23 29.32
N ALA A 175 4.07 2.95 29.04
CA ALA A 175 5.41 2.40 28.85
C ALA A 175 6.07 2.87 27.55
N ILE A 176 5.32 2.97 26.44
CA ILE A 176 5.79 3.55 25.18
C ILE A 176 6.23 5.01 25.41
N ASP A 177 5.36 5.82 26.01
CA ASP A 177 5.66 7.22 26.27
C ASP A 177 6.87 7.38 27.21
N GLN A 178 7.03 6.52 28.22
CA GLN A 178 8.21 6.53 29.08
C GLN A 178 9.49 6.12 28.33
N ALA A 179 9.47 5.02 27.57
CA ALA A 179 10.64 4.49 26.86
C ALA A 179 11.21 5.47 25.84
N TYR A 180 10.35 6.10 25.03
CA TYR A 180 10.76 7.11 24.04
C TYR A 180 11.07 8.49 24.65
N ARG A 181 10.68 8.75 25.91
CA ARG A 181 11.11 9.95 26.66
C ARG A 181 12.50 9.78 27.28
N THR A 182 12.80 8.60 27.83
CA THR A 182 14.12 8.28 28.41
C THR A 182 15.19 8.05 27.35
N HIS A 183 14.80 7.59 26.17
CA HIS A 183 15.62 7.56 24.97
C HIS A 183 15.01 8.49 23.92
N PRO A 184 15.17 9.82 24.04
CA PRO A 184 14.75 10.73 23.00
C PRO A 184 15.64 10.47 21.79
N ALA A 185 15.20 9.60 20.90
CA ALA A 185 15.58 9.72 19.50
C ALA A 185 15.18 11.16 19.14
N GLY A 186 16.18 12.04 19.00
CA GLY A 186 15.94 13.42 18.57
C GLY A 186 15.16 13.44 17.26
N PRO A 187 14.72 14.60 16.76
CA PRO A 187 14.18 14.73 15.42
C PRO A 187 15.29 14.50 14.40
N GLN A 188 15.70 13.25 14.27
CA GLN A 188 16.39 12.74 13.13
C GLN A 188 15.29 12.06 12.32
N SER A 189 14.92 12.70 11.19
CA SER A 189 14.70 11.93 9.97
C SER A 189 15.64 10.73 10.02
N PRO A 190 15.16 9.51 9.75
CA PRO A 190 15.96 8.30 9.91
C PRO A 190 17.37 8.62 9.43
N ALA A 191 18.33 8.69 10.38
CA ALA A 191 19.70 8.94 10.00
C ALA A 191 19.98 7.91 8.90
N PRO A 192 20.51 8.34 7.74
CA PRO A 192 20.74 7.42 6.65
C PRO A 192 21.52 6.28 7.28
N ILE A 193 20.87 5.11 7.34
CA ILE A 193 21.53 3.88 7.74
C ILE A 193 22.76 3.89 6.86
N ALA A 194 23.95 4.01 7.46
CA ALA A 194 25.20 3.87 6.73
C ALA A 194 25.01 2.67 5.81
N PRO A 195 25.21 2.79 4.48
CA PRO A 195 24.66 1.87 3.52
C PRO A 195 25.13 0.45 3.85
N SER A 196 24.34 -0.28 4.62
CA SER A 196 24.21 -1.71 4.41
C SER A 196 23.65 -1.73 3.02
N THR A 197 24.51 -1.99 2.05
CA THR A 197 24.20 -2.13 0.63
C THR A 197 22.81 -2.73 0.51
N ARG A 198 21.80 -1.88 0.23
CA ARG A 198 20.45 -2.36 -0.02
C ARG A 198 20.61 -3.23 -1.25
N ALA A 199 20.45 -4.54 -1.05
CA ALA A 199 20.62 -5.48 -2.13
C ALA A 199 19.69 -5.07 -3.27
N THR A 200 20.25 -4.91 -4.47
CA THR A 200 19.47 -4.48 -5.63
C THR A 200 18.40 -5.52 -5.97
N SER A 201 17.37 -5.12 -6.69
CA SER A 201 16.36 -6.07 -7.18
C SER A 201 16.99 -7.24 -7.96
N GLN A 202 18.07 -6.98 -8.70
CA GLN A 202 18.82 -8.00 -9.45
C GLN A 202 19.57 -8.98 -8.52
N GLU A 203 20.20 -8.50 -7.45
CA GLU A 203 20.89 -9.33 -6.46
C GLU A 203 19.90 -10.23 -5.71
N LEU A 204 18.76 -9.66 -5.29
CA LEU A 204 17.70 -10.38 -4.59
C LEU A 204 17.06 -11.45 -5.48
N ALA A 205 16.82 -11.15 -6.76
CA ALA A 205 16.32 -12.13 -7.73
C ALA A 205 17.31 -13.26 -8.00
N THR A 206 18.61 -12.95 -8.00
CA THR A 206 19.67 -13.96 -8.13
C THR A 206 19.70 -14.87 -6.91
N HIS A 207 19.56 -14.32 -5.70
CA HIS A 207 19.44 -15.08 -4.47
C HIS A 207 18.24 -16.05 -4.51
N LEU A 208 17.06 -15.54 -4.90
CA LEU A 208 15.86 -16.36 -5.08
C LEU A 208 16.04 -17.43 -6.15
N SER A 209 16.79 -17.17 -7.22
CA SER A 209 17.05 -18.17 -8.28
C SER A 209 18.02 -19.25 -7.82
N SER A 210 18.98 -18.91 -6.96
CA SER A 210 19.98 -19.84 -6.44
C SER A 210 19.47 -20.77 -5.33
N ALA A 211 18.36 -20.43 -4.67
CA ALA A 211 17.74 -21.29 -3.67
C ALA A 211 17.26 -22.62 -4.31
N ALA A 212 17.89 -23.73 -3.96
CA ALA A 212 17.54 -25.05 -4.51
C ALA A 212 16.07 -25.40 -4.23
N PRO A 213 15.36 -26.09 -5.14
CA PRO A 213 14.01 -26.57 -4.87
C PRO A 213 14.07 -27.69 -3.82
N GLY A 214 13.91 -27.32 -2.55
CA GLY A 214 13.57 -28.29 -1.51
C GLY A 214 12.18 -28.85 -1.79
N ALA A 215 12.07 -30.17 -1.89
CA ALA A 215 10.79 -30.85 -2.07
C ALA A 215 9.89 -30.56 -0.86
N ALA A 216 8.88 -29.70 -1.04
CA ALA A 216 7.83 -29.50 -0.07
C ALA A 216 6.50 -29.84 -0.74
N SER A 217 6.01 -31.03 -0.39
CA SER A 217 4.65 -31.48 -0.55
C SER A 217 3.64 -30.44 -0.05
N ALA A 218 2.50 -30.40 -0.73
CA ALA A 218 1.31 -29.67 -0.31
C ALA A 218 0.93 -30.01 1.14
N GLU A 219 1.09 -29.03 2.02
CA GLU A 219 0.37 -28.81 3.30
C GLU A 219 1.19 -27.77 4.08
N GLN A 220 0.87 -26.47 3.93
CA GLN A 220 1.63 -25.40 4.58
C GLN A 220 0.73 -24.63 5.55
N THR A 221 0.99 -24.88 6.84
CA THR A 221 0.57 -24.05 7.97
C THR A 221 1.76 -23.18 8.39
N ASP A 222 1.52 -21.86 8.41
CA ASP A 222 2.19 -20.78 9.17
C ASP A 222 3.63 -20.98 9.69
N VAL A 223 4.62 -21.09 8.80
CA VAL A 223 6.01 -20.73 9.09
C VAL A 223 6.56 -19.94 7.90
N ILE A 224 6.78 -18.64 8.09
CA ILE A 224 7.31 -17.73 7.05
C ILE A 224 8.73 -18.20 6.70
N SER A 225 8.93 -18.56 5.43
CA SER A 225 10.21 -19.06 4.92
C SER A 225 11.19 -17.92 4.67
N GLU A 226 12.50 -18.19 4.69
CA GLU A 226 13.56 -17.23 4.32
C GLU A 226 13.36 -16.66 2.89
N SER A 227 12.77 -17.47 2.00
CA SER A 227 12.35 -17.06 0.66
C SER A 227 11.25 -16.00 0.66
N ASP A 228 10.33 -16.00 1.63
CA ASP A 228 9.25 -15.02 1.69
C ASP A 228 9.80 -13.63 2.05
N ASN A 229 10.74 -13.55 3.00
CA ASN A 229 11.38 -12.28 3.35
C ASN A 229 12.18 -11.71 2.17
N THR A 230 12.93 -12.56 1.46
CA THR A 230 13.68 -12.14 0.26
C THR A 230 12.76 -11.65 -0.85
N LEU A 231 11.59 -12.27 -1.05
CA LEU A 231 10.59 -11.84 -2.01
C LEU A 231 9.96 -10.49 -1.64
N VAL A 232 9.67 -10.26 -0.36
CA VAL A 232 9.18 -8.97 0.15
C VAL A 232 10.19 -7.86 -0.16
N ARG A 233 11.47 -8.09 0.16
CA ARG A 233 12.56 -7.15 -0.13
C ARG A 233 12.68 -6.87 -1.62
N LEU A 234 12.50 -7.89 -2.45
CA LEU A 234 12.56 -7.76 -3.89
C LEU A 234 11.44 -6.85 -4.42
N ILE A 235 10.19 -7.09 -4.03
CA ILE A 235 9.04 -6.27 -4.47
C ILE A 235 9.25 -4.80 -4.10
N ASN A 236 9.76 -4.53 -2.90
CA ASN A 236 10.05 -3.15 -2.48
C ASN A 236 11.14 -2.51 -3.33
N SER A 237 12.22 -3.26 -3.58
CA SER A 237 13.35 -2.77 -4.37
C SER A 237 12.91 -2.51 -5.81
N VAL A 238 12.06 -3.37 -6.40
CA VAL A 238 11.46 -3.14 -7.73
C VAL A 238 10.63 -1.86 -7.74
N ILE A 239 9.80 -1.60 -6.72
CA ILE A 239 8.98 -0.38 -6.66
C ILE A 239 9.87 0.87 -6.49
N ASP A 240 10.84 0.83 -5.58
CA ASP A 240 11.76 1.95 -5.32
C ASP A 240 12.64 2.26 -6.55
N GLU A 241 13.19 1.23 -7.19
CA GLU A 241 13.96 1.37 -8.42
C GLU A 241 13.07 1.87 -9.59
N ALA A 242 11.82 1.41 -9.71
CA ALA A 242 10.87 1.94 -10.70
C ALA A 242 10.59 3.44 -10.50
N ILE A 243 10.46 3.90 -9.26
CA ILE A 243 10.33 5.33 -8.93
C ILE A 243 11.59 6.10 -9.36
N ASN A 244 12.77 5.58 -9.05
CA ASN A 244 14.05 6.19 -9.42
C ASN A 244 14.25 6.26 -10.93
N HIS A 245 13.76 5.24 -11.67
CA HIS A 245 13.71 5.23 -13.13
C HIS A 245 12.60 6.10 -13.73
N ARG A 246 11.78 6.76 -12.90
CA ARG A 246 10.61 7.57 -13.32
C ARG A 246 9.63 6.77 -14.19
N ALA A 247 9.46 5.48 -13.89
CA ALA A 247 8.48 4.65 -14.56
C ALA A 247 7.04 5.11 -14.23
N SER A 248 6.13 5.03 -15.20
CA SER A 248 4.70 5.29 -14.98
C SER A 248 3.98 4.05 -14.45
N ASP A 249 4.38 2.86 -14.91
CA ASP A 249 3.72 1.60 -14.59
C ASP A 249 4.76 0.48 -14.40
N ILE A 250 4.50 -0.42 -13.45
CA ILE A 250 5.20 -1.70 -13.26
C ILE A 250 4.24 -2.79 -13.71
N HIS A 251 4.69 -3.61 -14.65
CA HIS A 251 3.95 -4.75 -15.17
C HIS A 251 4.59 -6.03 -14.64
N ILE A 252 3.80 -6.90 -14.03
CA ILE A 252 4.20 -8.21 -13.52
C ILE A 252 3.34 -9.24 -14.23
N GLU A 253 3.98 -9.97 -15.14
CA GLU A 253 3.32 -10.92 -16.04
C GLU A 253 3.68 -12.32 -15.64
N THR A 254 2.65 -13.12 -15.34
CA THR A 254 2.83 -14.49 -14.88
C THR A 254 2.55 -15.48 -16.00
N GLU A 255 3.40 -16.49 -16.11
CA GLU A 255 3.28 -17.54 -17.11
C GLU A 255 3.27 -18.92 -16.44
N PRO A 256 2.69 -19.95 -17.09
CA PRO A 256 2.76 -21.33 -16.61
C PRO A 256 4.22 -21.80 -16.49
N ALA A 257 4.50 -22.72 -15.57
CA ALA A 257 5.82 -23.35 -15.56
C ALA A 257 6.06 -24.11 -16.89
N PRO A 258 7.27 -24.05 -17.47
CA PRO A 258 8.52 -23.54 -16.88
C PRO A 258 8.82 -22.07 -17.14
N GLN A 259 7.94 -21.29 -17.77
CA GLN A 259 8.21 -19.89 -18.11
C GLN A 259 8.34 -19.01 -16.86
N ASN A 260 9.32 -18.10 -16.90
CA ASN A 260 9.58 -17.15 -15.82
C ASN A 260 8.44 -16.11 -15.69
N VAL A 261 8.28 -15.59 -14.48
CA VAL A 261 7.55 -14.34 -14.25
C VAL A 261 8.38 -13.20 -14.82
N ARG A 262 7.75 -12.34 -15.63
CA ARG A 262 8.42 -11.18 -16.23
C ARG A 262 7.97 -9.91 -15.54
N ILE A 263 8.93 -9.05 -15.21
CA ILE A 263 8.69 -7.71 -14.70
C ILE A 263 9.16 -6.73 -15.77
N ARG A 264 8.28 -5.82 -16.16
CA ARG A 264 8.55 -4.76 -17.15
C ARG A 264 8.19 -3.40 -16.58
N LEU A 265 8.96 -2.37 -16.92
CA LEU A 265 8.69 -0.99 -16.52
C LEU A 265 8.24 -0.20 -17.75
N ARG A 266 7.19 0.61 -17.60
CA ARG A 266 6.85 1.61 -18.59
C ARG A 266 7.59 2.91 -18.27
N ILE A 267 8.56 3.29 -19.12
CA ILE A 267 9.38 4.49 -18.94
C ILE A 267 9.21 5.34 -20.20
N ASP A 268 8.82 6.60 -20.03
CA ASP A 268 8.55 7.53 -21.13
C ASP A 268 7.59 6.99 -22.22
N GLY A 269 6.64 6.14 -21.80
CA GLY A 269 5.63 5.50 -22.67
C GLY A 269 6.04 4.14 -23.22
N ASP A 270 7.34 3.84 -23.27
CA ASP A 270 7.88 2.58 -23.81
C ASP A 270 7.92 1.50 -22.72
N LEU A 271 7.55 0.27 -23.09
CA LEU A 271 7.57 -0.87 -22.17
C LEU A 271 8.93 -1.59 -22.25
N THR A 272 9.68 -1.57 -21.16
CA THR A 272 11.05 -2.04 -21.09
C THR A 272 11.15 -3.29 -20.21
N PRO A 273 11.79 -4.39 -20.67
CA PRO A 273 12.10 -5.53 -19.81
C PRO A 273 12.99 -5.09 -18.65
N TYR A 274 12.69 -5.55 -17.45
CA TYR A 274 13.38 -5.11 -16.24
C TYR A 274 13.98 -6.26 -15.46
N LEU A 275 13.17 -7.26 -15.09
CA LEU A 275 13.60 -8.37 -14.26
C LEU A 275 12.81 -9.64 -14.61
N GLU A 276 13.44 -10.81 -14.48
CA GLU A 276 12.76 -12.09 -14.56
C GLU A 276 12.94 -12.89 -13.26
N LEU A 277 11.90 -13.64 -12.89
CA LEU A 277 11.91 -14.50 -11.72
C LEU A 277 11.44 -15.92 -12.07
N PRO A 278 12.00 -16.96 -11.42
CA PRO A 278 11.56 -18.34 -11.66
C PRO A 278 10.06 -18.53 -11.47
N ALA A 279 9.45 -19.36 -12.30
CA ALA A 279 8.00 -19.63 -12.35
C ALA A 279 7.36 -19.98 -10.99
N ARG A 280 8.14 -20.54 -10.05
CA ARG A 280 7.68 -20.92 -8.71
C ARG A 280 7.22 -19.74 -7.84
N TYR A 281 7.69 -18.52 -8.12
CA TYR A 281 7.36 -17.33 -7.33
C TYR A 281 6.09 -16.61 -7.79
N ARG A 282 5.45 -17.03 -8.89
CA ARG A 282 4.30 -16.34 -9.49
C ARG A 282 3.15 -16.08 -8.51
N PHE A 283 2.72 -17.10 -7.78
CA PHE A 283 1.61 -16.97 -6.83
C PHE A 283 2.01 -16.14 -5.61
N ALA A 284 3.24 -16.32 -5.12
CA ALA A 284 3.75 -15.57 -3.97
C ALA A 284 3.88 -14.07 -4.27
N MET A 285 4.31 -13.70 -5.48
CA MET A 285 4.36 -12.30 -5.91
C MET A 285 2.97 -11.66 -5.93
N VAL A 286 2.01 -12.30 -6.60
CA VAL A 286 0.64 -11.81 -6.70
C VAL A 286 0.02 -11.68 -5.31
N ALA A 287 0.14 -12.71 -4.47
CA ALA A 287 -0.38 -12.71 -3.11
C ALA A 287 0.24 -11.58 -2.27
N ARG A 288 1.55 -11.37 -2.37
CA ARG A 288 2.21 -10.29 -1.62
C ARG A 288 1.73 -8.91 -2.03
N ILE A 289 1.52 -8.67 -3.32
CA ILE A 289 1.00 -7.40 -3.80
C ILE A 289 -0.47 -7.22 -3.39
N LYS A 290 -1.29 -8.28 -3.41
CA LYS A 290 -2.66 -8.25 -2.89
C LYS A 290 -2.70 -7.88 -1.41
N ILE A 291 -1.80 -8.42 -0.59
CA ILE A 291 -1.67 -8.04 0.82
C ILE A 291 -1.36 -6.54 0.95
N MET A 292 -0.36 -6.03 0.23
CA MET A 292 0.03 -4.61 0.29
C MET A 292 -1.11 -3.67 -0.10
N ALA A 293 -1.99 -4.12 -0.99
CA ALA A 293 -3.11 -3.35 -1.51
C ALA A 293 -4.47 -3.65 -0.83
N ALA A 294 -4.46 -4.42 0.28
CA ALA A 294 -5.65 -4.86 1.00
C ALA A 294 -6.72 -5.56 0.12
N MET A 295 -6.27 -6.38 -0.83
CA MET A 295 -7.11 -7.17 -1.73
C MET A 295 -7.31 -8.61 -1.24
N ASP A 296 -8.35 -9.30 -1.72
CA ASP A 296 -8.64 -10.68 -1.35
C ASP A 296 -7.66 -11.65 -2.03
N ILE A 297 -6.78 -12.25 -1.23
CA ILE A 297 -5.74 -13.18 -1.69
C ILE A 297 -6.35 -14.48 -2.23
N SER A 298 -7.51 -14.89 -1.71
CA SER A 298 -8.16 -16.17 -2.08
C SER A 298 -8.92 -16.11 -3.40
N GLU A 299 -9.24 -14.91 -3.87
CA GLU A 299 -9.98 -14.70 -5.10
C GLU A 299 -9.03 -14.46 -6.28
N HIS A 300 -9.05 -15.36 -7.26
CA HIS A 300 -8.19 -15.34 -8.46
C HIS A 300 -8.98 -15.28 -9.77
N ARG A 301 -10.32 -15.26 -9.72
CA ARG A 301 -11.19 -15.46 -10.90
C ARG A 301 -11.81 -14.17 -11.42
N LYS A 302 -11.75 -13.08 -10.66
CA LYS A 302 -12.23 -11.75 -11.07
C LYS A 302 -11.12 -10.71 -10.91
N PRO A 303 -11.10 -9.66 -11.75
CA PRO A 303 -10.21 -8.53 -11.54
C PRO A 303 -10.40 -7.92 -10.16
N GLN A 304 -9.31 -7.43 -9.58
CA GLN A 304 -9.32 -6.70 -8.31
C GLN A 304 -8.55 -5.39 -8.45
N ASP A 305 -9.08 -4.34 -7.84
CA ASP A 305 -8.47 -3.01 -7.77
C ASP A 305 -8.10 -2.71 -6.32
N GLY A 306 -6.88 -2.21 -6.11
CA GLY A 306 -6.38 -1.83 -4.80
C GLY A 306 -5.49 -0.59 -4.87
N LYS A 307 -5.11 -0.09 -3.70
CA LYS A 307 -4.19 1.02 -3.56
C LYS A 307 -3.10 0.67 -2.55
N ILE A 308 -1.88 1.09 -2.82
CA ILE A 308 -0.73 0.94 -1.91
C ILE A 308 -0.24 2.33 -1.54
N ASP A 309 -0.29 2.66 -0.25
CA ASP A 309 0.44 3.80 0.30
C ASP A 309 1.87 3.36 0.59
N PHE A 310 2.80 3.63 -0.33
CA PHE A 310 4.16 3.07 -0.25
C PHE A 310 4.98 3.61 0.92
N ALA A 311 4.60 4.75 1.51
CA ALA A 311 5.23 5.26 2.71
C ALA A 311 5.03 4.35 3.93
N ARG A 312 3.90 3.62 4.01
CA ARG A 312 3.67 2.59 5.04
C ARG A 312 4.66 1.45 4.92
N PHE A 313 5.16 1.28 3.71
CA PHE A 313 6.14 0.29 3.31
C PHE A 313 7.51 0.95 3.13
N GLY A 314 7.89 1.90 4.00
CA GLY A 314 9.27 2.41 4.13
C GLY A 314 9.86 3.05 2.86
N GLY A 315 9.04 3.27 1.83
CA GLY A 315 9.39 3.94 0.58
C GLY A 315 9.05 5.43 0.61
N PRO A 316 9.30 6.15 -0.49
CA PRO A 316 8.85 7.54 -0.63
C PRO A 316 7.32 7.66 -0.55
N PRO A 317 6.78 8.85 -0.24
CA PRO A 317 5.34 9.11 -0.14
C PRO A 317 4.68 9.11 -1.52
N VAL A 318 4.51 7.91 -2.06
CA VAL A 318 3.92 7.62 -3.37
C VAL A 318 2.75 6.66 -3.16
N GLU A 319 1.60 7.01 -3.73
CA GLU A 319 0.46 6.09 -3.81
C GLU A 319 0.60 5.28 -5.11
N LEU A 320 0.40 3.97 -5.06
CA LEU A 320 0.29 3.13 -6.25
C LEU A 320 -1.14 2.64 -6.40
N ARG A 321 -1.66 2.65 -7.63
CA ARG A 321 -2.86 1.90 -7.98
C ARG A 321 -2.46 0.54 -8.45
N VAL A 322 -3.14 -0.47 -7.96
CA VAL A 322 -2.86 -1.85 -8.30
C VAL A 322 -4.09 -2.46 -8.93
N VAL A 323 -3.89 -3.14 -10.04
CA VAL A 323 -4.92 -3.99 -10.64
C VAL A 323 -4.35 -5.40 -10.75
N THR A 324 -5.08 -6.40 -10.28
CA THR A 324 -4.85 -7.80 -10.64
C THR A 324 -5.87 -8.24 -11.67
N VAL A 325 -5.41 -8.92 -12.73
CA VAL A 325 -6.27 -9.39 -13.81
C VAL A 325 -6.07 -10.90 -13.97
N PRO A 326 -7.12 -11.72 -13.82
CA PRO A 326 -7.05 -13.14 -14.11
C PRO A 326 -6.62 -13.39 -15.56
N THR A 327 -5.61 -14.23 -15.74
CA THR A 327 -5.12 -14.67 -17.04
C THR A 327 -5.36 -16.18 -17.21
N SER A 328 -4.88 -16.75 -18.31
CA SER A 328 -5.14 -18.15 -18.63
C SER A 328 -4.63 -19.10 -17.54
N ARG A 329 -5.29 -20.27 -17.40
CA ARG A 329 -4.85 -21.36 -16.50
C ARG A 329 -4.79 -20.98 -15.01
N GLY A 330 -5.65 -20.06 -14.57
CA GLY A 330 -5.78 -19.67 -13.16
C GLY A 330 -4.63 -18.82 -12.63
N LEU A 331 -3.95 -18.12 -13.54
CA LEU A 331 -2.90 -17.17 -13.23
C LEU A 331 -3.46 -15.75 -13.14
N GLU A 332 -2.63 -14.80 -12.71
CA GLU A 332 -2.99 -13.39 -12.61
C GLU A 332 -1.80 -12.52 -13.00
N ASP A 333 -2.07 -11.50 -13.82
CA ASP A 333 -1.10 -10.43 -14.04
C ASP A 333 -1.40 -9.29 -13.09
N VAL A 334 -0.35 -8.55 -12.72
CA VAL A 334 -0.45 -7.39 -11.83
C VAL A 334 0.12 -6.17 -12.53
N VAL A 335 -0.63 -5.07 -12.49
CA VAL A 335 -0.17 -3.76 -12.96
C VAL A 335 -0.20 -2.80 -11.79
N LEU A 336 0.93 -2.18 -11.49
CA LEU A 336 1.05 -1.10 -10.51
C LEU A 336 1.29 0.20 -11.26
N ARG A 337 0.33 1.12 -11.20
CA ARG A 337 0.54 2.49 -11.68
C ARG A 337 1.09 3.33 -10.54
N LEU A 338 2.26 3.92 -10.76
CA LEU A 338 2.84 4.87 -9.82
C LEU A 338 2.08 6.18 -9.96
N LEU A 339 1.21 6.50 -9.00
CA LEU A 339 0.65 7.84 -8.93
C LEU A 339 1.74 8.73 -8.40
N ALA A 340 2.30 9.56 -9.27
CA ALA A 340 3.22 10.56 -8.80
C ALA A 340 2.43 11.45 -7.82
N GLY A 341 2.85 11.50 -6.55
CA GLY A 341 2.59 12.63 -5.65
C GLY A 341 3.31 13.89 -6.13
N ALA A 342 3.30 14.11 -7.45
CA ALA A 342 3.99 15.17 -8.12
C ALA A 342 3.32 16.47 -7.71
N LYS A 343 4.13 17.38 -7.18
CA LYS A 343 3.73 18.78 -7.15
C LYS A 343 3.38 19.19 -8.58
N PRO A 344 2.27 19.91 -8.79
CA PRO A 344 1.92 20.41 -10.12
C PRO A 344 3.11 21.16 -10.72
N LEU A 345 3.44 20.95 -11.99
CA LEU A 345 4.54 21.67 -12.62
C LEU A 345 4.20 23.18 -12.69
N PRO A 346 5.20 24.08 -12.57
CA PRO A 346 5.00 25.46 -12.96
C PRO A 346 4.60 25.55 -14.45
N LEU A 347 3.73 26.47 -14.81
CA LEU A 347 3.22 26.59 -16.18
C LEU A 347 4.34 26.86 -17.20
N GLU A 348 5.39 27.57 -16.83
CA GLU A 348 6.58 27.77 -17.66
C GLU A 348 7.39 26.48 -17.93
N ASN A 349 7.22 25.44 -17.11
CA ASN A 349 8.01 24.21 -17.20
C ASN A 349 7.33 23.09 -18.01
N ILE A 350 6.09 23.27 -18.48
CA ILE A 350 5.39 22.25 -19.27
C ILE A 350 5.86 22.18 -20.73
N GLY A 351 6.69 23.14 -21.18
CA GLY A 351 7.27 23.14 -22.53
C GLY A 351 6.49 23.93 -23.58
N LEU A 352 5.63 24.87 -23.18
CA LEU A 352 5.02 25.81 -24.13
C LEU A 352 6.08 26.77 -24.71
N SER A 353 5.93 27.12 -25.99
CA SER A 353 6.67 28.23 -26.58
C SER A 353 6.29 29.54 -25.88
N GLN A 354 7.18 30.53 -25.89
CA GLN A 354 6.92 31.82 -25.23
C GLN A 354 5.60 32.49 -25.69
N PRO A 355 5.25 32.51 -26.99
CA PRO A 355 3.96 33.04 -27.44
C PRO A 355 2.77 32.25 -26.87
N ASN A 356 2.83 30.92 -26.88
CA ASN A 356 1.75 30.07 -26.37
C ASN A 356 1.59 30.20 -24.86
N LEU A 357 2.69 30.35 -24.12
CA LEU A 357 2.67 30.58 -22.67
C LEU A 357 1.98 31.91 -22.32
N ILE A 358 2.32 32.98 -23.04
CA ILE A 358 1.70 34.31 -22.86
C ILE A 358 0.20 34.24 -23.19
N ALA A 359 -0.17 33.63 -24.32
CA ALA A 359 -1.56 33.49 -24.74
C ALA A 359 -2.37 32.65 -23.74
N MET A 360 -1.83 31.52 -23.28
CA MET A 360 -2.48 30.67 -22.28
C MET A 360 -2.71 31.45 -20.97
N ARG A 361 -1.70 32.17 -20.46
CA ARG A 361 -1.84 32.99 -19.24
C ARG A 361 -2.90 34.08 -19.39
N ALA A 362 -2.97 34.73 -20.55
CA ALA A 362 -3.98 35.75 -20.80
C ALA A 362 -5.40 35.16 -20.76
N VAL A 363 -5.59 33.97 -21.35
CA VAL A 363 -6.89 33.28 -21.39
C VAL A 363 -7.34 32.81 -20.01
N VAL A 364 -6.49 32.12 -19.26
CA VAL A 364 -6.86 31.50 -17.96
C VAL A 364 -7.04 32.52 -16.84
N ARG A 365 -6.65 33.78 -17.07
CA ARG A 365 -6.89 34.89 -16.13
C ARG A 365 -8.24 35.56 -16.33
N LYS A 366 -8.95 35.30 -17.44
CA LYS A 366 -10.32 35.80 -17.64
C LYS A 366 -11.25 35.29 -16.54
N SER A 367 -12.31 36.07 -16.27
CA SER A 367 -13.28 35.74 -15.22
C SER A 367 -14.17 34.56 -15.61
N TYR A 368 -14.43 34.38 -16.90
CA TYR A 368 -15.32 33.32 -17.40
C TYR A 368 -14.92 32.86 -18.80
N GLY A 369 -15.42 31.69 -19.17
CA GLY A 369 -15.26 31.08 -20.48
C GLY A 369 -14.71 29.66 -20.41
N LEU A 370 -14.67 28.97 -21.55
CA LEU A 370 -14.29 27.57 -21.67
C LEU A 370 -12.89 27.44 -22.27
N VAL A 371 -12.01 26.71 -21.60
CA VAL A 371 -10.68 26.34 -22.08
C VAL A 371 -10.58 24.82 -22.16
N LEU A 372 -10.21 24.33 -23.33
CA LEU A 372 -10.10 22.90 -23.60
C LEU A 372 -8.64 22.52 -23.84
N VAL A 373 -8.19 21.46 -23.19
CA VAL A 373 -6.92 20.80 -23.52
C VAL A 373 -7.25 19.47 -24.20
N CYS A 374 -6.82 19.30 -25.45
CA CYS A 374 -7.13 18.12 -26.23
C CYS A 374 -5.88 17.35 -26.68
N GLY A 375 -6.09 16.07 -26.99
CA GLY A 375 -5.06 15.14 -27.42
C GLY A 375 -5.39 13.71 -27.00
N PRO A 376 -4.64 12.71 -27.48
CA PRO A 376 -4.84 11.31 -27.14
C PRO A 376 -4.49 11.03 -25.67
N THR A 377 -4.70 9.78 -25.25
CA THR A 377 -4.23 9.30 -23.95
C THR A 377 -2.72 9.48 -23.82
N GLY A 378 -2.25 9.90 -22.64
CA GLY A 378 -0.81 10.06 -22.37
C GLY A 378 -0.16 11.32 -22.97
N CYS A 379 -0.91 12.25 -23.56
CA CYS A 379 -0.33 13.49 -24.09
C CYS A 379 -0.10 14.61 -23.06
N GLY A 380 -0.30 14.34 -21.77
CA GLY A 380 -0.04 15.29 -20.68
C GLY A 380 -1.16 16.30 -20.38
N LYS A 381 -2.41 16.04 -20.79
CA LYS A 381 -3.57 16.95 -20.56
C LYS A 381 -3.76 17.30 -19.09
N THR A 382 -3.81 16.29 -18.23
CA THR A 382 -3.96 16.44 -16.77
C THR A 382 -2.83 17.28 -16.19
N THR A 383 -1.58 17.00 -16.58
CA THR A 383 -0.41 17.78 -16.14
C THR A 383 -0.54 19.26 -16.52
N THR A 384 -0.98 19.54 -17.76
CA THR A 384 -1.18 20.91 -18.23
C THR A 384 -2.31 21.62 -17.49
N LEU A 385 -3.47 20.97 -17.31
CA LEU A 385 -4.58 21.54 -16.55
C LEU A 385 -4.18 21.84 -15.10
N HIS A 386 -3.48 20.93 -14.43
CA HIS A 386 -2.99 21.20 -13.08
C HIS A 386 -1.94 22.31 -13.03
N SER A 387 -1.11 22.46 -14.06
CA SER A 387 -0.15 23.57 -14.15
C SER A 387 -0.84 24.91 -14.36
N VAL A 388 -1.91 24.94 -15.16
CA VAL A 388 -2.78 26.10 -15.35
C VAL A 388 -3.49 26.47 -14.05
N VAL A 389 -4.14 25.49 -13.41
CA VAL A 389 -4.84 25.70 -12.14
C VAL A 389 -3.88 26.20 -11.07
N ARG A 390 -2.65 25.67 -11.02
CA ARG A 390 -1.60 26.15 -10.11
C ARG A 390 -1.26 27.64 -10.33
N ASP A 391 -1.18 28.11 -11.58
CA ASP A 391 -0.85 29.51 -11.91
C ASP A 391 -1.95 30.49 -11.43
N ILE A 392 -3.21 30.03 -11.37
CA ILE A 392 -4.37 30.84 -10.96
C ILE A 392 -4.90 30.55 -9.54
N ASN A 393 -4.31 29.56 -8.85
CA ASN A 393 -4.68 29.17 -7.48
C ASN A 393 -4.20 30.24 -6.49
N THR A 394 -5.08 31.18 -6.20
CA THR A 394 -4.86 32.31 -5.31
C THR A 394 -5.96 32.35 -4.25
N ALA A 395 -5.70 32.98 -3.10
CA ALA A 395 -6.67 33.04 -2.00
C ALA A 395 -8.01 33.71 -2.39
N GLY A 396 -8.00 34.55 -3.42
CA GLY A 396 -9.19 35.22 -3.94
C GLY A 396 -9.94 34.46 -5.04
N ARG A 397 -9.57 33.21 -5.35
CA ARG A 397 -10.28 32.37 -6.32
C ARG A 397 -10.61 31.01 -5.72
N LYS A 398 -11.88 30.64 -5.70
CA LYS A 398 -12.36 29.33 -5.30
C LYS A 398 -12.40 28.39 -6.49
N ILE A 399 -11.57 27.35 -6.44
CA ILE A 399 -11.41 26.39 -7.55
C ILE A 399 -11.93 25.03 -7.13
N TRP A 400 -12.92 24.51 -7.87
CA TRP A 400 -13.45 23.16 -7.72
C TRP A 400 -12.99 22.28 -8.87
N THR A 401 -12.58 21.04 -8.57
CA THR A 401 -12.22 20.05 -9.58
C THR A 401 -13.02 18.77 -9.39
N ALA A 402 -13.50 18.18 -10.50
CA ALA A 402 -14.00 16.81 -10.51
C ALA A 402 -13.11 15.97 -11.43
N GLU A 403 -12.59 14.87 -10.91
CA GLU A 403 -11.56 14.06 -11.56
C GLU A 403 -11.86 12.56 -11.42
N ASP A 404 -11.47 11.77 -12.42
CA ASP A 404 -11.62 10.31 -12.40
C ASP A 404 -10.34 9.64 -12.91
N PRO A 405 -9.31 9.50 -12.07
CA PRO A 405 -9.24 9.85 -10.66
C PRO A 405 -8.51 11.18 -10.40
N ILE A 406 -8.39 11.58 -9.13
CA ILE A 406 -7.46 12.65 -8.73
C ILE A 406 -6.02 12.13 -8.89
N GLU A 407 -5.29 12.69 -9.85
CA GLU A 407 -3.90 12.30 -10.18
C GLU A 407 -2.88 13.20 -9.47
N ILE A 408 -3.16 14.51 -9.39
CA ILE A 408 -2.25 15.51 -8.81
C ILE A 408 -3.01 16.28 -7.73
N THR A 409 -2.54 16.21 -6.48
CA THR A 409 -3.13 16.98 -5.38
C THR A 409 -2.50 18.38 -5.28
N GLN A 410 -3.34 19.39 -5.03
CA GLN A 410 -2.86 20.75 -4.79
C GLN A 410 -3.57 21.38 -3.60
N SER A 411 -2.79 21.94 -2.68
CA SER A 411 -3.34 22.73 -1.58
C SER A 411 -4.12 23.95 -2.09
N GLY A 412 -5.23 24.27 -1.43
CA GLY A 412 -6.12 25.39 -1.78
C GLY A 412 -7.27 25.00 -2.71
N LEU A 413 -7.16 23.89 -3.47
CA LEU A 413 -8.23 23.41 -4.32
C LEU A 413 -9.31 22.65 -3.54
N ARG A 414 -10.48 22.50 -4.16
CA ARG A 414 -11.55 21.59 -3.74
C ARG A 414 -11.68 20.47 -4.77
N GLN A 415 -10.85 19.45 -4.60
CA GLN A 415 -10.79 18.32 -5.54
C GLN A 415 -11.73 17.20 -5.07
N VAL A 416 -12.63 16.77 -5.95
CA VAL A 416 -13.50 15.61 -5.72
C VAL A 416 -13.19 14.53 -6.73
N GLN A 417 -13.14 13.29 -6.27
CA GLN A 417 -13.02 12.14 -7.15
C GLN A 417 -14.42 11.65 -7.52
N VAL A 418 -14.66 11.41 -8.81
CA VAL A 418 -15.88 10.79 -9.30
C VAL A 418 -16.04 9.39 -8.69
N ASN A 419 -17.29 9.05 -8.33
CA ASN A 419 -17.65 7.74 -7.80
C ASN A 419 -19.00 7.30 -8.38
N PRO A 420 -19.00 6.61 -9.54
CA PRO A 420 -20.23 6.22 -10.23
C PRO A 420 -21.10 5.27 -9.39
N ARG A 421 -20.51 4.51 -8.46
CA ARG A 421 -21.24 3.54 -7.61
C ARG A 421 -22.28 4.20 -6.70
N ILE A 422 -22.06 5.47 -6.35
CA ILE A 422 -23.00 6.26 -5.52
C ILE A 422 -23.70 7.36 -6.34
N GLY A 423 -23.61 7.31 -7.67
CA GLY A 423 -24.15 8.35 -8.56
C GLY A 423 -23.37 9.66 -8.55
N TRP A 424 -22.16 9.70 -7.99
CA TRP A 424 -21.31 10.89 -7.94
C TRP A 424 -20.51 11.04 -9.25
N THR A 425 -21.21 11.38 -10.34
CA THR A 425 -20.68 11.53 -11.71
C THR A 425 -20.16 12.93 -12.01
N PHE A 426 -19.50 13.13 -13.16
CA PHE A 426 -19.06 14.47 -13.61
C PHE A 426 -20.23 15.47 -13.70
N ALA A 427 -21.35 15.08 -14.32
CA ALA A 427 -22.54 15.92 -14.39
C ALA A 427 -23.11 16.26 -13.00
N ALA A 428 -23.15 15.30 -12.08
CA ALA A 428 -23.61 15.53 -10.71
C ALA A 428 -22.69 16.49 -9.93
N ALA A 429 -21.38 16.33 -10.10
CA ALA A 429 -20.38 17.23 -9.53
C ALA A 429 -20.53 18.65 -10.08
N MET A 430 -20.64 18.81 -11.41
CA MET A 430 -20.87 20.11 -12.06
C MET A 430 -22.08 20.87 -11.50
N ARG A 431 -23.24 20.19 -11.42
CA ARG A 431 -24.46 20.81 -10.83
C ARG A 431 -24.26 21.24 -9.39
N THR A 432 -23.47 20.47 -8.63
CA THR A 432 -23.17 20.79 -7.24
C THR A 432 -22.23 21.98 -7.13
N PHE A 433 -21.20 22.03 -7.99
CA PHE A 433 -20.23 23.12 -8.02
C PHE A 433 -20.91 24.45 -8.31
N LEU A 434 -21.86 24.52 -9.25
CA LEU A 434 -22.61 25.74 -9.56
C LEU A 434 -23.40 26.31 -8.37
N ARG A 435 -23.68 25.51 -7.35
CA ARG A 435 -24.31 25.96 -6.09
C ARG A 435 -23.31 26.18 -4.96
N ALA A 436 -22.04 25.88 -5.20
CA ALA A 436 -20.96 25.95 -4.24
C ALA A 436 -20.08 27.21 -4.41
N ASP A 437 -20.60 28.23 -5.10
CA ASP A 437 -19.95 29.53 -5.31
C ASP A 437 -18.53 29.41 -5.88
N PRO A 438 -18.33 28.79 -7.08
CA PRO A 438 -17.02 28.62 -7.66
C PRO A 438 -16.62 29.85 -8.49
N ASP A 439 -15.32 30.16 -8.57
CA ASP A 439 -14.78 31.07 -9.59
C ASP A 439 -14.29 30.29 -10.81
N VAL A 440 -13.68 29.13 -10.54
CA VAL A 440 -13.10 28.25 -11.56
C VAL A 440 -13.58 26.82 -11.34
N ILE A 441 -13.99 26.17 -12.41
CA ILE A 441 -14.38 24.77 -12.41
C ILE A 441 -13.47 23.99 -13.36
N MET A 442 -12.82 22.95 -12.87
CA MET A 442 -12.07 22.01 -13.70
C MET A 442 -12.77 20.66 -13.73
N ILE A 443 -13.08 20.16 -14.93
CA ILE A 443 -13.62 18.83 -15.13
C ILE A 443 -12.57 17.98 -15.84
N GLY A 444 -12.34 16.76 -15.35
CA GLY A 444 -11.35 15.85 -15.91
C GLY A 444 -11.53 15.66 -17.41
N GLU A 445 -12.76 15.46 -17.87
CA GLU A 445 -13.11 15.33 -19.29
C GLU A 445 -14.60 15.54 -19.56
N MET A 446 -14.94 15.93 -20.79
CA MET A 446 -16.33 15.97 -21.28
C MET A 446 -16.56 14.81 -22.24
N ARG A 447 -17.15 13.71 -21.76
CA ARG A 447 -17.45 12.54 -22.59
C ARG A 447 -18.87 12.56 -23.14
N ASP A 448 -19.83 12.95 -22.30
CA ASP A 448 -21.26 12.91 -22.55
C ASP A 448 -21.86 14.32 -22.74
N GLU A 449 -23.02 14.35 -23.40
CA GLU A 449 -23.77 15.57 -23.72
C GLU A 449 -24.21 16.33 -22.46
N GLU A 450 -24.58 15.62 -21.41
CA GLU A 450 -25.03 16.22 -20.16
C GLU A 450 -23.92 17.04 -19.50
N THR A 451 -22.76 16.44 -19.30
CA THR A 451 -21.58 17.10 -18.72
C THR A 451 -21.13 18.27 -19.58
N ALA A 452 -21.07 18.09 -20.90
CA ALA A 452 -20.61 19.12 -21.83
C ALA A 452 -21.57 20.33 -21.87
N ARG A 453 -22.89 20.09 -21.83
CA ARG A 453 -23.91 21.15 -21.79
C ARG A 453 -23.78 21.99 -20.52
N ILE A 454 -23.68 21.34 -19.35
CA ILE A 454 -23.53 22.05 -18.07
C ILE A 454 -22.21 22.84 -18.04
N ALA A 455 -21.14 22.32 -18.63
CA ALA A 455 -19.86 23.02 -18.73
C ALA A 455 -19.96 24.31 -19.57
N ILE A 456 -20.71 24.28 -20.68
CA ILE A 456 -20.95 25.45 -21.52
C ILE A 456 -21.89 26.45 -20.84
N GLU A 457 -22.95 25.97 -20.18
CA GLU A 457 -23.83 26.85 -19.41
C GLU A 457 -23.05 27.55 -18.28
N ALA A 458 -22.19 26.81 -17.57
CA ALA A 458 -21.31 27.35 -16.54
C ALA A 458 -20.37 28.43 -17.10
N SER A 459 -19.76 28.17 -18.27
CA SER A 459 -18.83 29.12 -18.89
C SER A 459 -19.52 30.39 -19.40
N LEU A 460 -20.79 30.32 -19.79
CA LEU A 460 -21.61 31.49 -20.15
C LEU A 460 -22.11 32.27 -18.94
N THR A 461 -22.28 31.60 -17.79
CA THR A 461 -22.84 32.18 -16.55
C THR A 461 -21.79 32.75 -15.61
N GLY A 462 -20.61 33.10 -16.12
CA GLY A 462 -19.61 33.84 -15.35
C GLY A 462 -18.53 32.98 -14.69
N HIS A 463 -18.42 31.70 -15.04
CA HIS A 463 -17.38 30.80 -14.50
C HIS A 463 -16.28 30.53 -15.52
N LEU A 464 -15.03 30.43 -15.07
CA LEU A 464 -13.96 29.89 -15.91
C LEU A 464 -14.00 28.36 -15.83
N VAL A 465 -14.23 27.71 -16.97
CA VAL A 465 -14.34 26.25 -17.07
C VAL A 465 -13.14 25.70 -17.81
N LEU A 466 -12.46 24.74 -17.19
CA LEU A 466 -11.32 24.03 -17.75
C LEU A 466 -11.69 22.56 -17.94
N SER A 467 -11.46 22.00 -19.13
CA SER A 467 -11.74 20.58 -19.35
C SER A 467 -10.85 19.95 -20.41
N THR A 468 -10.99 18.64 -20.60
CA THR A 468 -10.30 17.90 -21.66
C THR A 468 -11.25 17.23 -22.65
N LEU A 469 -10.73 17.04 -23.88
CA LEU A 469 -11.33 16.23 -24.93
C LEU A 469 -10.26 15.30 -25.53
N HIS A 470 -10.69 14.14 -26.01
CA HIS A 470 -9.81 13.19 -26.71
C HIS A 470 -9.93 13.36 -28.23
N THR A 471 -9.46 14.49 -28.75
CA THR A 471 -9.35 14.75 -30.20
C THR A 471 -7.89 14.86 -30.63
N ASN A 472 -7.61 14.66 -31.91
CA ASN A 472 -6.24 14.70 -32.41
C ASN A 472 -5.77 16.13 -32.67
N SER A 473 -6.68 17.03 -33.04
CA SER A 473 -6.37 18.44 -33.30
C SER A 473 -7.29 19.39 -32.53
N ALA A 474 -6.96 20.69 -32.57
CA ALA A 474 -7.80 21.73 -31.98
C ALA A 474 -9.09 21.95 -32.79
N PRO A 475 -9.08 22.05 -34.13
CA PRO A 475 -10.33 22.12 -34.91
C PRO A 475 -11.25 20.92 -34.72
N GLU A 476 -10.71 19.70 -34.63
CA GLU A 476 -11.49 18.49 -34.36
C GLU A 476 -12.26 18.56 -33.02
N SER A 477 -11.76 19.31 -32.03
CA SER A 477 -12.50 19.53 -30.79
C SER A 477 -13.83 20.23 -31.03
N ILE A 478 -13.91 21.13 -32.02
CA ILE A 478 -15.17 21.79 -32.41
C ILE A 478 -16.12 20.77 -33.02
N ALA A 479 -15.65 19.97 -33.97
CA ALA A 479 -16.45 18.90 -34.57
C ALA A 479 -16.96 17.92 -33.49
N ARG A 480 -16.11 17.59 -32.51
CA ARG A 480 -16.49 16.73 -31.39
C ARG A 480 -17.59 17.32 -30.51
N LEU A 481 -17.57 18.63 -30.23
CA LEU A 481 -18.65 19.28 -29.48
C LEU A 481 -19.98 19.19 -30.25
N LEU A 482 -19.95 19.35 -31.58
CA LEU A 482 -21.14 19.19 -32.44
C LEU A 482 -21.66 17.75 -32.42
N GLU A 483 -20.77 16.76 -32.52
CA GLU A 483 -21.13 15.33 -32.45
C GLU A 483 -21.74 14.93 -31.10
N ILE A 484 -21.27 15.54 -30.01
CA ILE A 484 -21.84 15.34 -28.67
C ILE A 484 -23.28 15.89 -28.60
N GLY A 485 -23.70 16.75 -29.54
CA GLY A 485 -25.04 17.33 -29.60
C GLY A 485 -25.13 18.76 -29.12
N LEU A 486 -24.00 19.48 -29.04
CA LEU A 486 -23.99 20.87 -28.58
C LEU A 486 -24.28 21.83 -29.72
N ASP A 487 -25.13 22.81 -29.44
CA ASP A 487 -25.43 23.89 -30.38
C ASP A 487 -24.19 24.80 -30.57
N PRO A 488 -23.70 25.00 -31.81
CA PRO A 488 -22.59 25.89 -32.11
C PRO A 488 -22.74 27.30 -31.51
N PHE A 489 -23.95 27.84 -31.48
CA PHE A 489 -24.21 29.18 -30.93
C PHE A 489 -23.93 29.25 -29.41
N ASN A 490 -24.12 28.16 -28.67
CA ASN A 490 -23.94 28.16 -27.23
C ASN A 490 -22.46 28.14 -26.82
N PHE A 491 -21.60 27.47 -27.58
CA PHE A 491 -20.18 27.40 -27.24
C PHE A 491 -19.30 28.38 -28.02
N SER A 492 -19.76 28.97 -29.13
CA SER A 492 -18.99 30.00 -29.85
C SER A 492 -18.62 31.19 -28.97
N ASP A 493 -19.55 31.60 -28.11
CA ASP A 493 -19.41 32.79 -27.27
C ASP A 493 -18.60 32.53 -26.00
N SER A 494 -18.57 31.27 -25.54
CA SER A 494 -17.86 30.89 -24.33
C SER A 494 -16.47 30.30 -24.57
N LEU A 495 -16.20 29.71 -25.74
CA LEU A 495 -14.94 29.05 -26.03
C LEU A 495 -13.78 30.05 -26.19
N LEU A 496 -12.89 30.08 -25.20
CA LEU A 496 -11.75 31.00 -25.17
C LEU A 496 -10.53 30.45 -25.89
N ALA A 497 -10.24 29.16 -25.71
CA ALA A 497 -9.07 28.52 -26.29
C ALA A 497 -9.22 26.98 -26.34
N ILE A 498 -8.58 26.39 -27.35
CA ILE A 498 -8.34 24.96 -27.45
C ILE A 498 -6.83 24.75 -27.58
N LEU A 499 -6.22 24.04 -26.63
CA LEU A 499 -4.82 23.63 -26.66
C LEU A 499 -4.74 22.15 -27.09
N ALA A 500 -4.34 21.91 -28.33
CA ALA A 500 -3.96 20.57 -28.78
C ALA A 500 -2.54 20.24 -28.32
N GLN A 501 -2.37 19.12 -27.63
CA GLN A 501 -1.10 18.76 -27.00
C GLN A 501 -0.62 17.35 -27.40
N ARG A 502 0.70 17.22 -27.52
CA ARG A 502 1.47 15.97 -27.62
C ARG A 502 2.71 16.06 -26.74
N LEU A 503 3.20 14.90 -26.29
CA LEU A 503 4.51 14.78 -25.65
C LEU A 503 5.49 14.17 -26.64
N VAL A 504 6.70 14.71 -26.68
CA VAL A 504 7.81 14.19 -27.47
C VAL A 504 8.96 13.85 -26.54
N ARG A 505 9.67 12.76 -26.85
CA ARG A 505 10.85 12.36 -26.08
C ARG A 505 11.95 13.42 -26.25
N ARG A 506 12.62 13.75 -25.15
CA ARG A 506 13.76 14.66 -25.17
C ARG A 506 15.03 13.88 -25.51
N LEU A 507 15.89 14.46 -26.35
CA LEU A 507 17.21 13.90 -26.59
C LEU A 507 18.03 13.89 -25.29
N CYS A 508 18.72 12.78 -25.03
CA CYS A 508 19.63 12.67 -23.89
C CYS A 508 20.74 13.72 -24.01
N THR A 509 20.94 14.51 -22.96
CA THR A 509 21.96 15.58 -22.97
C THR A 509 23.39 15.05 -22.96
N THR A 510 23.58 13.76 -22.65
CA THR A 510 24.91 13.13 -22.53
C THR A 510 25.38 12.46 -23.82
N CYS A 511 24.47 11.85 -24.59
CA CYS A 511 24.83 11.05 -25.78
C CYS A 511 24.22 11.53 -27.10
N ARG A 512 23.51 12.67 -27.11
CA ARG A 512 23.01 13.23 -28.38
C ARG A 512 24.16 13.59 -29.31
N GLU A 513 24.02 13.25 -30.58
CA GLU A 513 25.00 13.55 -31.62
C GLU A 513 24.47 14.63 -32.56
N PRO A 514 25.26 15.66 -32.89
CA PRO A 514 24.88 16.66 -33.88
C PRO A 514 24.95 16.05 -35.29
N HIS A 515 23.92 16.29 -36.09
CA HIS A 515 23.87 15.95 -37.51
C HIS A 515 23.44 17.18 -38.30
N VAL A 516 24.14 17.50 -39.38
CA VAL A 516 23.77 18.60 -40.28
C VAL A 516 22.78 18.06 -41.30
N ALA A 517 21.58 18.64 -41.33
CA ALA A 517 20.57 18.27 -42.31
C ALA A 517 21.01 18.70 -43.71
N ASP A 518 20.90 17.79 -44.69
CA ASP A 518 21.04 18.13 -46.10
C ASP A 518 19.77 18.82 -46.64
N ASP A 519 19.84 19.34 -47.86
CA ASP A 519 18.73 20.07 -48.48
C ASP A 519 17.47 19.19 -48.61
N ASP A 520 17.62 17.90 -48.92
CA ASP A 520 16.51 16.96 -49.05
C ASP A 520 15.81 16.73 -47.70
N GLN A 521 16.59 16.60 -46.61
CA GLN A 521 16.06 16.48 -45.25
C GLN A 521 15.33 17.76 -44.82
N LEU A 522 15.88 18.94 -45.13
CA LEU A 522 15.25 20.21 -44.83
C LEU A 522 13.93 20.40 -45.60
N ILE A 523 13.90 20.04 -46.88
CA ILE A 523 12.69 20.09 -47.73
C ILE A 523 11.64 19.10 -47.20
N SER A 524 12.05 17.91 -46.78
CA SER A 524 11.17 16.90 -46.18
C SER A 524 10.53 17.41 -44.89
N LEU A 525 11.32 18.00 -43.98
CA LEU A 525 10.82 18.59 -42.74
C LEU A 525 9.88 19.77 -43.00
N ALA A 526 10.21 20.63 -43.97
CA ALA A 526 9.34 21.74 -44.36
C ALA A 526 8.00 21.25 -44.94
N SER A 527 8.03 20.23 -45.80
CA SER A 527 6.83 19.60 -46.36
C SER A 527 5.94 19.03 -45.26
N GLN A 528 6.51 18.26 -44.32
CA GLN A 528 5.76 17.71 -43.18
C GLN A 528 5.15 18.80 -42.29
N TYR A 529 5.88 19.91 -42.07
CA TYR A 529 5.37 21.04 -41.30
C TYR A 529 4.17 21.69 -41.99
N LEU A 530 4.23 21.89 -43.30
CA LEU A 530 3.13 22.48 -44.07
C LEU A 530 1.91 21.55 -44.11
N ASP A 531 2.11 20.24 -44.29
CA ASP A 531 1.05 19.24 -44.29
C ASP A 531 0.35 19.11 -42.92
N SER A 532 1.04 19.43 -41.83
CA SER A 532 0.48 19.36 -40.47
C SER A 532 -0.60 20.41 -40.18
N GLY A 533 -0.78 21.41 -41.06
CA GLY A 533 -1.78 22.47 -40.92
C GLY A 533 -3.02 22.33 -41.82
N THR A 534 -3.08 21.30 -42.67
CA THR A 534 -4.06 21.19 -43.78
C THR A 534 -5.16 20.14 -43.60
N TYR A 535 -5.38 19.63 -42.39
CA TYR A 535 -6.45 18.66 -42.10
C TYR A 535 -7.58 19.22 -41.23
#